data_AF-A0A355WCP7-F1
#
_entry.id   AF-A0A355WCP7-F1
#
_cell.length_a   1.000
_cell.length_b   1.000
_cell.length_c   1.000
_cell.angle_alpha   90.00
_cell.angle_beta   90.00
_cell.angle_gamma   90.00
#
_symmetry.space_group_name_H-M   'P 1'
#
loop_
_entity.id
_entity.type
_entity.pdbx_description
1 polymer ?
#
loop_
_entity_poly.entity_id
_entity_poly.type
_entity_poly.pdbx_seq_one_letter_code
_entity_poly.pdbx_strand_id
1 'polypeptide(L)' 'IDASIEKVEDLRGIMAYGVMSVPALVVDDKVKAVGRILTVKEIKKYLK' A
#
# COMPACT_ATOMS: atom_id res chain seq x y z
N ILE A 1 -0.15 1.63 18.03
CA ILE A 1 0.39 1.93 16.69
C ILE A 1 -0.32 3.18 16.24
N ASP A 2 0.41 4.29 16.26
CA ASP A 2 0.01 5.51 15.59
C ASP A 2 0.48 5.39 14.15
N ALA A 3 -0.46 5.38 13.21
CA ALA A 3 -0.18 5.30 11.79
C ALA A 3 -1.10 6.27 11.05
N SER A 4 -0.51 7.06 10.16
CA SER A 4 -1.28 7.89 9.23
C SER A 4 -1.74 7.02 8.07
N ILE A 5 -3.05 6.86 7.94
CA ILE A 5 -3.66 6.10 6.85
C ILE A 5 -4.15 7.11 5.81
N GLU A 6 -3.60 7.02 4.61
CA GLU A 6 -4.03 7.81 3.46
C GLU A 6 -4.60 6.89 2.39
N LYS A 7 -5.78 7.24 1.87
CA LYS A 7 -6.39 6.55 0.73
C LYS A 7 -6.05 7.34 -0.54
N VAL A 8 -5.17 6.79 -1.36
CA VAL A 8 -4.80 7.37 -2.65
C VAL A 8 -5.64 6.74 -3.75
N GLU A 9 -6.51 7.52 -4.37
CA GLU A 9 -7.33 7.11 -5.53
C GLU A 9 -6.85 7.75 -6.85
N ASP A 10 -6.02 8.80 -6.76
CA ASP A 10 -5.50 9.49 -7.93
C ASP A 10 -4.40 8.67 -8.63
N LEU A 11 -4.55 8.52 -9.95
CA LEU A 11 -3.62 7.74 -10.77
C LEU A 11 -2.19 8.30 -10.74
N ARG A 12 -2.00 9.62 -10.66
CA ARG A 12 -0.66 10.20 -10.59
C ARG A 12 0.00 9.88 -9.26
N GLY A 13 -0.76 9.96 -8.16
CA GLY A 13 -0.29 9.53 -6.84
C GLY A 13 0.13 8.05 -6.82
N ILE A 14 -0.69 7.17 -7.39
CA ILE A 14 -0.41 5.73 -7.48
C ILE A 14 0.87 5.47 -8.31
N MET A 15 0.98 6.09 -9.48
CA MET A 15 2.16 5.94 -10.35
C MET A 15 3.44 6.53 -9.75
N ALA A 16 3.34 7.59 -8.93
CA ALA A 16 4.49 8.18 -8.24
C ALA A 16 5.15 7.18 -7.27
N TYR A 17 4.37 6.26 -6.69
CA TYR A 17 4.90 5.14 -5.90
C TYR A 17 5.42 3.96 -6.75
N GLY A 18 5.46 4.09 -8.08
CA GLY A 18 5.87 3.02 -9.00
C GLY A 18 4.88 1.86 -9.09
N VAL A 19 3.64 2.07 -8.65
CA VAL A 19 2.59 1.05 -8.69
C VAL A 19 1.91 1.08 -10.06
N MET A 20 2.06 -0.01 -10.83
CA MET A 20 1.39 -0.18 -12.13
C MET A 20 0.05 -0.92 -12.03
N SER A 21 -0.13 -1.72 -10.98
CA SER A 21 -1.32 -2.56 -10.77
C SER A 21 -1.87 -2.37 -9.36
N VAL A 22 -3.10 -1.86 -9.29
CA VAL A 22 -3.88 -1.77 -8.05
C VAL A 22 -4.69 -3.06 -7.83
N PRO A 23 -5.01 -3.43 -6.57
CA PRO A 23 -4.70 -2.74 -5.32
C PRO A 23 -3.24 -2.91 -4.88
N ALA A 24 -2.72 -1.91 -4.17
CA ALA A 24 -1.37 -1.87 -3.64
C ALA A 24 -1.34 -1.38 -2.19
N LEU A 25 -0.30 -1.78 -1.45
CA LEU A 25 -0.05 -1.36 -0.09
C LEU A 25 1.35 -0.77 0.02
N VAL A 26 1.42 0.47 0.49
CA VAL A 26 2.65 1.20 0.80
C VAL A 26 2.72 1.40 2.30
N VAL A 27 3.88 1.11 2.90
CA VAL A 27 4.14 1.31 4.33
C VAL A 27 5.55 1.90 4.44
N ASP A 28 5.70 3.01 5.17
CA ASP A 28 6.95 3.77 5.31
C ASP A 28 7.59 4.12 3.95
N ASP A 29 6.79 4.70 3.04
CA ASP A 29 7.15 5.03 1.65
C ASP A 29 7.69 3.86 0.80
N LYS A 30 7.50 2.62 1.29
CA LYS A 30 7.93 1.41 0.59
C LYS A 30 6.74 0.59 0.15
N VAL A 31 6.70 0.28 -1.14
CA VAL A 31 5.72 -0.64 -1.71
C VAL A 31 5.94 -2.05 -1.14
N LYS A 32 4.93 -2.59 -0.45
CA LYS A 32 4.97 -3.93 0.15
C LYS A 32 4.21 -4.96 -0.67
N ALA A 33 3.17 -4.53 -1.38
CA ALA A 33 2.37 -5.39 -2.25
C ALA A 33 1.76 -4.58 -3.40
N VAL A 34 1.63 -5.23 -4.56
CA VAL A 34 0.97 -4.70 -5.76
C VAL A 34 0.17 -5.80 -6.44
N GLY A 35 -0.93 -5.42 -7.10
CA GLY A 35 -1.74 -6.31 -7.94
C GLY A 35 -2.38 -7.50 -7.22
N ARG A 36 -2.48 -7.48 -5.88
CA ARG A 36 -3.11 -8.56 -5.10
C ARG A 36 -3.92 -8.00 -3.94
N ILE A 37 -5.01 -8.69 -3.62
CA ILE A 37 -5.79 -8.40 -2.41
C ILE A 37 -5.08 -9.05 -1.23
N LEU A 38 -4.61 -8.22 -0.29
CA LEU A 38 -3.97 -8.71 0.93
C LEU A 38 -5.03 -9.10 1.97
N THR A 39 -4.78 -10.19 2.67
CA THR A 39 -5.55 -10.55 3.87
C THR A 39 -5.07 -9.77 5.09
N VAL A 40 -5.93 -9.64 6.11
CA VAL A 40 -5.58 -8.99 7.38
C VAL A 40 -4.32 -9.59 8.01
N LYS A 41 -4.11 -10.91 7.88
CA LYS A 41 -2.91 -11.60 8.40
C LYS A 41 -1.63 -11.14 7.69
N GLU A 42 -1.68 -10.87 6.40
CA GLU A 42 -0.54 -10.41 5.62
C GLU A 42 -0.23 -8.94 5.91
N ILE A 43 -1.25 -8.09 5.99
CA ILE A 43 -1.08 -6.67 6.33
C ILE A 43 -0.38 -6.52 7.70
N LYS A 44 -0.80 -7.30 8.70
CA LYS A 44 -0.17 -7.31 10.03
C LYS A 44 1.32 -7.67 10.02
N LYS A 45 1.83 -8.38 9.00
CA LYS A 45 3.27 -8.68 8.89
C LYS A 45 4.08 -7.44 8.50
N TYR A 46 3.46 -6.48 7.82
CA TYR A 46 4.10 -5.27 7.33
C TYR A 46 4.02 -4.10 8.33
N LEU A 47 3.05 -4.11 9.25
CA LEU A 47 2.81 -3.06 10.25
C LEU A 47 3.41 -3.40 11.63
N LYS A 48 4.44 -4.24 11.68
CA LYS A 48 5.05 -4.66 12.95
C LYS A 48 5.87 -3.55 13.61
#